data_AF-A0A3D5Y828-F1
#
_entry.id   AF-A0A3D5Y828-F1
#
_cell.length_a   1.000
_cell.length_b   1.000
_cell.length_c   1.000
_cell.angle_alpha   90.00
_cell.angle_beta   90.00
_cell.angle_gamma   90.00
#
_symmetry.space_group_name_H-M   'P 1'
#
loop_
_entity.id
_entity.type
_entity.pdbx_description
1 polymer ?
#
loop_
_entity_poly.entity_id
_entity_poly.type
_entity_poly.pdbx_seq_one_letter_code
_entity_poly.pdbx_strand_id
1 'polypeptide(L)'
;MNRSFDIRYHIFLRKMSLPRYTSDALPRMARAGPANPLRGDVTGFTLLEVMVAIAILGIGLLVIIQLFSEGLRSVSSSDNYTMAAMYAKERMTETLTLPELTTGITQGTSDDNKFKWRVEVAPHPTDALGNNLPFSAYKVKVDVTWPGRLTEKGVILETLKTVVSKQ
;
A
#
# COMPACT_ATOMS: atom_id res chain seq x y z
N MET A 1 37.23 -54.52 -24.43
CA MET A 1 37.81 -55.67 -25.15
C MET A 1 36.67 -56.34 -25.90
N ASN A 2 36.57 -56.02 -27.18
CA ASN A 2 35.68 -56.61 -28.18
C ASN A 2 35.96 -58.11 -28.34
N ARG A 3 34.95 -58.99 -28.21
CA ARG A 3 34.94 -60.37 -28.76
C ARG A 3 33.49 -60.80 -28.97
N SER A 4 33.08 -60.92 -30.24
CA SER A 4 32.87 -62.20 -30.95
C SER A 4 31.58 -62.90 -30.51
N PHE A 5 30.46 -62.70 -31.21
CA PHE A 5 30.02 -63.52 -32.35
C PHE A 5 30.08 -65.02 -32.01
N ASP A 6 28.95 -65.61 -31.60
CA ASP A 6 28.70 -67.04 -31.78
C ASP A 6 27.32 -67.19 -32.43
N ILE A 7 27.36 -67.59 -33.70
CA ILE A 7 26.23 -67.90 -34.55
C ILE A 7 26.06 -69.42 -34.49
N ARG A 8 24.93 -69.91 -33.97
CA ARG A 8 24.49 -71.30 -34.16
C ARG A 8 23.16 -71.35 -34.86
N TYR A 9 23.23 -71.67 -36.14
CA TYR A 9 22.11 -72.14 -36.94
C TYR A 9 21.82 -73.60 -36.56
N HIS A 10 20.62 -73.89 -36.06
CA HIS A 10 20.06 -75.23 -36.14
C HIS A 10 18.76 -75.21 -36.92
N ILE A 11 18.88 -75.85 -38.08
CA ILE A 11 17.90 -76.13 -39.10
C ILE A 11 16.90 -77.16 -38.56
N PHE A 12 15.61 -76.83 -38.54
CA PHE A 12 14.53 -77.82 -38.45
C PHE A 12 13.49 -77.51 -39.53
N LEU A 13 13.68 -78.17 -40.67
CA LEU A 13 12.80 -78.14 -41.83
C LEU A 13 11.55 -78.97 -41.54
N ARG A 14 10.50 -78.34 -41.01
CA ARG A 14 9.16 -78.93 -41.05
C ARG A 14 8.49 -78.56 -42.37
N LYS A 15 8.51 -79.51 -43.29
CA LYS A 15 7.81 -79.48 -44.58
C LYS A 15 6.30 -79.35 -44.33
N MET A 16 5.79 -78.13 -44.30
CA MET A 16 4.36 -77.83 -44.22
C MET A 16 3.89 -77.46 -45.63
N SER A 17 3.05 -78.33 -46.20
CA SER A 17 2.46 -78.13 -47.52
C SER A 17 1.51 -76.93 -47.47
N LEU A 18 1.88 -75.83 -48.12
CA LEU A 18 1.04 -74.64 -48.23
C LEU A 18 0.04 -74.82 -49.39
N PRO A 19 -1.22 -74.38 -49.24
CA PRO A 19 -2.19 -74.34 -50.33
C PRO A 19 -1.72 -73.37 -51.42
N ARG A 20 -1.96 -73.74 -52.69
CA ARG A 20 -1.67 -72.90 -53.86
C ARG A 20 -2.42 -71.58 -53.75
N TYR A 21 -1.67 -70.49 -53.52
CA TYR A 21 -2.17 -69.13 -53.66
C TYR A 21 -2.28 -68.83 -55.16
N THR A 22 -3.51 -68.81 -55.67
CA THR A 22 -3.81 -68.39 -57.03
C THR A 22 -3.45 -66.91 -57.18
N SER A 23 -2.49 -66.64 -58.05
CA SER A 23 -2.15 -65.30 -58.54
C SER A 23 -3.30 -64.79 -59.39
N ASP A 24 -4.31 -64.17 -58.77
CA ASP A 24 -5.22 -63.29 -59.48
C ASP A 24 -5.77 -62.21 -58.56
N ALA A 25 -5.77 -60.98 -59.09
CA ALA A 25 -6.28 -59.73 -58.52
C ALA A 25 -5.38 -59.01 -57.49
N LEU A 26 -4.40 -58.24 -58.00
CA LEU A 26 -3.99 -56.99 -57.36
C LEU A 26 -4.91 -55.84 -57.84
N PRO A 27 -5.81 -55.30 -57.01
CA PRO A 27 -6.38 -53.99 -57.27
C PRO A 27 -5.35 -52.90 -56.91
N ARG A 28 -4.79 -52.35 -57.98
CA ARG A 28 -4.19 -51.02 -58.18
C ARG A 28 -4.25 -50.07 -56.97
N MET A 29 -3.07 -49.64 -56.49
CA MET A 29 -2.91 -48.50 -55.59
C MET A 29 -3.53 -47.21 -56.18
N ALA A 30 -4.40 -46.55 -55.42
CA ALA A 30 -4.81 -45.14 -55.54
C ALA A 30 -5.84 -44.87 -54.42
N ARG A 31 -5.72 -43.96 -53.46
CA ARG A 31 -4.88 -42.79 -53.19
C ARG A 31 -4.84 -42.63 -51.66
N ALA A 32 -3.69 -42.37 -51.07
CA ALA A 32 -3.68 -41.68 -49.77
C ALA A 32 -4.26 -40.28 -50.02
N GLY A 33 -5.45 -40.00 -49.49
CA GLY A 33 -5.98 -38.64 -49.48
C GLY A 33 -5.06 -37.73 -48.67
N PRO A 34 -5.01 -36.42 -48.97
CA PRO A 34 -4.19 -35.50 -48.18
C PRO A 34 -4.69 -35.53 -46.74
N ALA A 35 -3.86 -36.00 -45.81
CA ALA A 35 -4.05 -35.71 -44.39
C ALA A 35 -4.00 -34.19 -44.27
N ASN A 36 -5.15 -33.55 -44.07
CA ASN A 36 -5.23 -32.11 -43.88
C ASN A 36 -4.73 -31.78 -42.47
N PRO A 37 -3.52 -31.22 -42.26
CA PRO A 37 -3.03 -30.91 -40.92
C PRO A 37 -3.52 -29.54 -40.44
N LEU A 38 -4.43 -28.88 -41.16
CA LEU A 38 -4.77 -27.48 -40.93
C LEU A 38 -6.25 -27.26 -40.58
N ARG A 39 -6.83 -28.10 -39.71
CA ARG A 39 -7.85 -27.59 -38.81
C ARG A 39 -7.11 -26.99 -37.61
N GLY A 40 -6.62 -25.76 -37.79
CA GLY A 40 -6.40 -24.90 -36.65
C GLY A 40 -7.72 -24.83 -35.91
N ASP A 41 -7.72 -25.29 -34.67
CA ASP A 41 -8.87 -25.21 -33.79
C ASP A 41 -9.25 -23.73 -33.69
N VAL A 42 -10.34 -23.34 -34.34
CA VAL A 42 -10.89 -22.00 -34.20
C VAL A 42 -11.61 -21.98 -32.87
N THR A 43 -10.85 -21.88 -31.78
CA THR A 43 -11.39 -21.75 -30.44
C THR A 43 -12.02 -20.37 -30.30
N GLY A 44 -13.35 -20.32 -30.32
CA GLY A 44 -14.11 -19.14 -29.91
C GLY A 44 -14.00 -18.93 -28.40
N PHE A 45 -14.03 -17.68 -27.96
CA PHE A 45 -14.15 -17.34 -26.54
C PHE A 45 -15.45 -17.89 -25.99
N THR A 46 -15.42 -18.48 -24.80
CA THR A 46 -16.64 -18.93 -24.14
C THR A 46 -17.42 -17.70 -23.65
N LEU A 47 -18.75 -17.76 -23.67
CA LEU A 47 -19.59 -16.69 -23.11
C LEU A 47 -19.26 -16.44 -21.63
N LEU A 48 -18.94 -17.51 -20.90
CA LEU A 48 -18.53 -17.47 -19.50
C LEU A 48 -17.23 -16.67 -19.30
N GLU A 49 -16.28 -16.75 -20.22
CA GLU A 49 -15.01 -16.02 -20.15
C GLU A 49 -15.21 -14.49 -20.22
N VAL A 50 -16.08 -14.04 -21.13
CA VAL A 50 -16.44 -12.61 -21.22
C VAL A 50 -17.18 -12.15 -19.96
N MET A 51 -18.10 -12.98 -19.43
CA MET A 51 -18.81 -12.65 -18.18
C MET A 51 -17.85 -12.55 -16.99
N VAL A 52 -16.93 -13.50 -16.85
CA VAL A 52 -15.92 -13.49 -15.78
C VAL A 52 -14.96 -12.30 -15.95
N ALA A 53 -14.53 -11.99 -17.18
CA ALA A 53 -13.66 -10.84 -17.44
C ALA A 53 -14.33 -9.53 -17.04
N ILE A 54 -15.61 -9.32 -17.39
CA ILE A 54 -16.38 -8.13 -16.99
C ILE A 54 -16.56 -8.11 -15.47
N ALA A 55 -16.82 -9.25 -14.82
CA ALA A 55 -16.95 -9.34 -13.38
C ALA A 55 -15.65 -8.93 -12.66
N ILE A 56 -14.51 -9.47 -13.08
CA ILE A 56 -13.19 -9.13 -12.52
C ILE A 56 -12.86 -7.66 -12.78
N LEU A 57 -13.15 -7.15 -13.99
CA LEU A 57 -12.95 -5.75 -14.34
C LEU A 57 -13.77 -4.82 -13.42
N GLY A 58 -15.04 -5.16 -13.17
CA GLY A 58 -15.90 -4.41 -12.27
C GLY A 58 -15.37 -4.38 -10.84
N ILE A 59 -14.92 -5.52 -10.31
CA ILE A 59 -14.31 -5.61 -8.97
C ILE A 59 -13.04 -4.78 -8.92
N GLY A 60 -12.17 -4.89 -9.92
CA GLY A 60 -10.93 -4.11 -10.00
C GLY A 60 -11.18 -2.61 -10.00
N LEU A 61 -12.17 -2.14 -10.77
CA LEU A 61 -12.55 -0.73 -10.80
C LEU A 61 -13.05 -0.24 -9.43
N LEU A 62 -13.87 -1.03 -8.73
CA LEU A 62 -14.34 -0.70 -7.39
C LEU A 62 -13.19 -0.57 -6.39
N VAL A 63 -12.19 -1.47 -6.46
CA VAL A 63 -11.00 -1.39 -5.61
C VAL A 63 -10.21 -0.11 -5.90
N ILE A 64 -10.02 0.26 -7.17
CA ILE A 64 -9.31 1.49 -7.55
C ILE A 64 -10.03 2.73 -7.00
N ILE A 65 -11.37 2.79 -7.13
CA ILE A 65 -12.16 3.91 -6.59
C ILE A 65 -12.02 4.00 -5.07
N GLN A 66 -12.03 2.86 -4.37
CA GLN A 66 -11.83 2.82 -2.92
C GLN A 66 -10.44 3.32 -2.52
N LEU A 67 -9.39 2.86 -3.18
CA LEU A 67 -8.01 3.30 -2.92
C LEU A 67 -7.84 4.79 -3.17
N PHE A 68 -8.42 5.33 -4.25
CA PHE A 68 -8.36 6.76 -4.52
C PHE A 68 -9.13 7.57 -3.46
N SER A 69 -10.30 7.08 -3.05
CA SER A 69 -11.09 7.69 -1.97
C SER A 69 -10.34 7.69 -0.64
N GLU A 70 -9.58 6.63 -0.35
CA GLU A 70 -8.74 6.53 0.83
C GLU A 70 -7.52 7.46 0.75
N GLY A 71 -6.88 7.55 -0.41
CA GLY A 71 -5.78 8.49 -0.68
C GLY A 71 -6.19 9.95 -0.48
N LEU A 72 -7.33 10.38 -1.03
CA LEU A 72 -7.84 11.74 -0.83
C LEU A 72 -8.15 12.04 0.65
N ARG A 73 -8.69 11.06 1.38
CA ARG A 73 -8.95 11.20 2.83
C ARG A 73 -7.66 11.27 3.64
N SER A 74 -6.61 10.57 3.19
CA SER A 74 -5.28 10.66 3.79
C SER A 74 -4.68 12.07 3.63
N VAL A 75 -4.83 12.67 2.45
CA VAL A 75 -4.37 14.05 2.20
C VAL A 75 -5.11 15.05 3.10
N SER A 76 -6.44 14.94 3.20
CA SER A 76 -7.23 15.79 4.10
C SER A 76 -6.81 15.67 5.58
N SER A 77 -6.34 14.49 6.00
CA SER A 77 -5.80 14.32 7.35
C SER A 77 -4.50 15.10 7.56
N SER A 78 -3.61 15.12 6.57
CA SER A 78 -2.35 15.89 6.61
C SER A 78 -2.59 17.41 6.61
N ASP A 79 -3.61 17.88 5.88
CA ASP A 79 -3.99 19.29 5.88
C ASP A 79 -4.43 19.76 7.27
N ASN A 80 -5.22 18.95 7.98
CA ASN A 80 -5.64 19.26 9.36
C ASN A 80 -4.47 19.36 10.34
N TYR A 81 -3.44 18.51 10.20
CA TYR A 81 -2.23 18.61 11.03
C TYR A 81 -1.48 19.91 10.75
N THR A 82 -1.32 20.27 9.47
CA THR A 82 -0.62 21.48 9.06
C THR A 82 -1.36 22.72 9.58
N MET A 83 -2.68 22.77 9.40
CA MET A 83 -3.51 23.86 9.93
C MET A 83 -3.46 23.94 11.45
N ALA A 84 -3.59 22.81 12.16
CA ALA A 84 -3.50 22.79 13.62
C ALA A 84 -2.12 23.26 14.14
N ALA A 85 -1.03 22.88 13.46
CA ALA A 85 0.32 23.31 13.82
C ALA A 85 0.53 24.82 13.56
N MET A 86 0.01 25.34 12.45
CA MET A 86 0.03 26.78 12.16
C MET A 86 -0.75 27.55 13.22
N TYR A 87 -1.93 27.07 13.60
CA TYR A 87 -2.75 27.68 14.62
C TYR A 87 -2.10 27.63 16.02
N ALA A 88 -1.48 26.50 16.38
CA ALA A 88 -0.70 26.39 17.62
C ALA A 88 0.46 27.41 17.64
N LYS A 89 1.15 27.57 16.50
CA LYS A 89 2.25 28.52 16.36
C LYS A 89 1.79 29.97 16.45
N GLU A 90 0.64 30.30 15.88
CA GLU A 90 0.00 31.62 16.01
C GLU A 90 -0.25 31.96 17.48
N ARG A 91 -0.94 31.08 18.21
CA ARG A 91 -1.22 31.28 19.66
C ARG A 91 0.03 31.36 20.51
N MET A 92 1.04 30.55 20.19
CA MET A 92 2.35 30.63 20.83
C MET A 92 2.99 31.99 20.57
N THR A 93 2.99 32.46 19.33
CA THR A 93 3.62 33.74 18.95
C THR A 93 2.91 34.92 19.60
N GLU A 94 1.58 34.92 19.64
CA GLU A 94 0.78 35.92 20.36
C GLU A 94 1.19 35.99 21.84
N THR A 95 1.26 34.83 22.50
CA THR A 95 1.65 34.74 23.92
C THR A 95 3.09 35.21 24.13
N LEU A 96 4.01 34.83 23.25
CA LEU A 96 5.42 35.21 23.33
C LEU A 96 5.67 36.69 23.01
N THR A 97 4.77 37.36 22.29
CA THR A 97 4.91 38.79 21.95
C THR A 97 4.53 39.69 23.12
N LEU A 98 3.80 39.17 24.12
CA LEU A 98 3.44 39.94 25.30
C LEU A 98 4.70 40.40 26.07
N PRO A 99 4.77 41.68 26.47
CA PRO A 99 5.93 42.23 27.18
C PRO A 99 6.14 41.57 28.54
N GLU A 100 5.05 41.18 29.21
CA GLU A 100 5.08 40.36 30.42
C GLU A 100 4.26 39.09 30.21
N LEU A 101 4.80 37.95 30.66
CA LEU A 101 4.10 36.67 30.62
C LEU A 101 3.33 36.49 31.93
N THR A 102 2.01 36.53 31.85
CA THR A 102 1.14 36.18 32.98
C THR A 102 1.05 34.66 33.08
N THR A 103 1.39 34.11 34.24
CA THR A 103 1.21 32.68 34.53
C THR A 103 -0.26 32.32 34.54
N GLY A 104 -0.60 31.17 33.97
CA GLY A 104 -1.97 30.69 33.95
C GLY A 104 -2.30 29.83 32.74
N ILE A 105 -3.57 29.46 32.64
CA ILE A 105 -4.12 28.67 31.54
C ILE A 105 -5.15 29.50 30.81
N THR A 106 -4.98 29.66 29.51
CA THR A 106 -5.99 30.25 28.61
C THR A 106 -6.47 29.18 27.65
N GLN A 107 -7.77 29.08 27.43
CA GLN A 107 -8.34 28.07 26.53
C GLN A 107 -9.49 28.66 25.73
N GLY A 108 -9.75 28.07 24.58
CA GLY A 108 -10.83 28.49 23.71
C GLY A 108 -11.02 27.55 22.53
N THR A 109 -11.84 27.98 21.60
CA THR A 109 -12.05 27.30 20.32
C THR A 109 -11.71 28.27 19.18
N SER A 110 -11.30 27.73 18.05
CA SER A 110 -11.20 28.47 16.78
C SER A 110 -12.58 29.01 16.38
N ASP A 111 -12.60 30.11 15.61
CA ASP A 111 -13.82 30.76 15.10
C ASP A 111 -14.75 29.78 14.34
N ASP A 112 -14.16 28.83 13.63
CA ASP A 112 -14.87 27.77 12.89
C ASP A 112 -15.33 26.60 13.78
N ASN A 113 -15.05 26.65 15.08
CA ASN A 113 -15.33 25.61 16.06
C ASN A 113 -14.67 24.23 15.77
N LYS A 114 -13.68 24.19 14.86
CA LYS A 114 -12.98 22.98 14.42
C LYS A 114 -11.84 22.54 15.35
N PHE A 115 -11.18 23.50 15.97
CA PHE A 115 -10.00 23.27 16.81
C PHE A 115 -10.25 23.82 18.21
N LYS A 116 -10.01 23.01 19.23
CA LYS A 116 -9.92 23.44 20.62
C LYS A 116 -8.46 23.72 20.93
N TRP A 117 -8.19 24.77 21.69
CA TRP A 117 -6.83 25.12 22.04
C TRP A 117 -6.71 25.47 23.53
N ARG A 118 -5.53 25.21 24.08
CA ARG A 118 -5.15 25.51 25.46
C ARG A 118 -3.71 25.98 25.47
N VAL A 119 -3.47 27.14 26.06
CA VAL A 119 -2.15 27.71 26.33
C VAL A 119 -1.92 27.67 27.84
N GLU A 120 -0.80 27.12 28.25
CA GLU A 120 -0.36 27.07 29.64
C GLU A 120 0.99 27.78 29.77
N VAL A 121 1.05 28.76 30.69
CA VAL A 121 2.26 29.51 31.02
C VAL A 121 2.62 29.21 32.47
N ALA A 122 3.74 28.54 32.67
CA ALA A 122 4.24 28.15 33.99
C ALA A 122 5.66 28.68 34.22
N PRO A 123 6.01 29.10 35.45
CA PRO A 123 7.40 29.42 35.80
C PRO A 123 8.29 28.19 35.60
N HIS A 124 9.48 28.39 35.07
CA HIS A 124 10.49 27.33 34.97
C HIS A 124 11.54 27.52 36.08
N PRO A 125 11.75 26.53 36.96
CA PRO A 125 12.71 26.63 38.04
C PRO A 125 14.12 26.88 37.47
N THR A 126 14.74 27.96 37.92
CA THR A 126 16.08 28.40 37.49
C THR A 126 17.07 28.40 38.67
N ASP A 127 16.64 27.90 39.83
CA ASP A 127 17.39 27.76 41.08
C ASP A 127 18.68 26.95 40.91
N ALA A 128 18.65 25.91 40.08
CA ALA A 128 19.84 25.11 39.73
C ALA A 128 20.93 25.91 38.99
N LEU A 129 20.60 27.09 38.43
CA LEU A 129 21.53 27.95 37.69
C LEU A 129 22.11 29.08 38.55
N GLY A 130 21.68 29.20 39.81
CA GLY A 130 22.18 30.17 40.80
C GLY A 130 21.11 31.14 41.31
N ASN A 131 21.31 31.67 42.52
CA ASN A 131 20.30 32.46 43.23
C ASN A 131 20.14 33.92 42.74
N ASN A 132 20.99 34.41 41.83
CA ASN A 132 21.07 35.83 41.48
C ASN A 132 21.07 36.04 39.95
N LEU A 133 20.06 35.47 39.29
CA LEU A 133 19.92 35.55 37.85
C LEU A 133 19.20 36.85 37.46
N PRO A 134 19.68 37.57 36.43
CA PRO A 134 19.02 38.79 35.95
C PRO A 134 17.76 38.48 35.13
N PHE A 135 17.26 37.25 35.10
CA PHE A 135 16.12 36.83 34.29
C PHE A 135 15.29 35.75 34.99
N SER A 136 14.00 35.71 34.65
CA SER A 136 13.06 34.65 35.01
C SER A 136 12.72 33.83 33.76
N ALA A 137 12.77 32.50 33.86
CA ALA A 137 12.38 31.61 32.78
C ALA A 137 10.91 31.16 32.95
N TYR A 138 10.18 31.12 31.83
CA TYR A 138 8.81 30.65 31.75
C TYR A 138 8.71 29.57 30.67
N LYS A 139 8.01 28.49 30.97
CA LYS A 139 7.61 27.48 30.00
C LYS A 139 6.23 27.83 29.46
N VAL A 140 6.12 27.95 28.15
CA VAL A 140 4.85 28.16 27.44
C VAL A 140 4.54 26.89 26.66
N LYS A 141 3.38 26.29 26.94
CA LYS A 141 2.88 25.10 26.27
C LYS A 141 1.58 25.44 25.56
N VAL A 142 1.46 25.03 24.30
CA VAL A 142 0.26 25.22 23.48
C VAL A 142 -0.21 23.86 22.98
N ASP A 143 -1.38 23.45 23.44
CA ASP A 143 -2.08 22.24 23.03
C ASP A 143 -3.23 22.62 22.09
N VAL A 144 -3.26 22.04 20.88
CA VAL A 144 -4.38 22.18 19.94
C VAL A 144 -4.95 20.81 19.64
N THR A 145 -6.25 20.61 19.86
CA THR A 145 -6.94 19.33 19.65
C THR A 145 -8.13 19.46 18.70
N TRP A 146 -8.40 18.39 17.96
CA TRP A 146 -9.55 18.28 17.07
C TRP A 146 -10.11 16.85 17.05
N PRO A 147 -11.40 16.67 16.74
CA PRO A 147 -11.99 15.34 16.64
C PRO A 147 -11.38 14.56 15.46
N GLY A 148 -10.78 13.41 15.76
CA GLY A 148 -10.40 12.40 14.76
C GLY A 148 -11.46 11.31 14.63
N ARG A 149 -11.27 10.38 13.68
CA ARG A 149 -12.24 9.32 13.36
C ARG A 149 -12.41 8.27 14.49
N LEU A 150 -11.37 8.06 15.28
CA LEU A 150 -11.32 7.04 16.35
C LEU A 150 -10.87 7.62 17.68
N THR A 151 -9.93 8.57 17.64
CA THR A 151 -9.41 9.27 18.80
C THR A 151 -9.37 10.77 18.50
N GLU A 152 -9.45 11.61 19.53
CA GLU A 152 -9.02 13.00 19.39
C GLU A 152 -7.56 13.02 18.91
N LYS A 153 -7.29 13.94 17.99
CA LYS A 153 -5.94 14.21 17.50
C LYS A 153 -5.51 15.55 18.06
N GLY A 154 -4.21 15.74 18.22
CA GLY A 154 -3.68 16.99 18.71
C GLY A 154 -2.24 17.27 18.28
N VAL A 155 -1.86 18.54 18.38
CA VAL A 155 -0.49 19.04 18.23
C VAL A 155 -0.14 19.79 19.51
N ILE A 156 1.06 19.53 20.02
CA ILE A 156 1.59 20.17 21.22
C ILE A 156 2.87 20.90 20.83
N LEU A 157 2.95 22.19 21.15
CA LEU A 157 4.16 22.99 21.02
C LEU A 157 4.61 23.46 22.39
N GLU A 158 5.89 23.31 22.70
CA GLU A 158 6.49 23.80 23.95
C GLU A 158 7.66 24.72 23.64
N THR A 159 7.78 25.79 24.42
CA THR A 159 8.88 26.75 24.30
C THR A 159 9.25 27.32 25.66
N LEU A 160 10.46 27.85 25.76
CA LEU A 160 10.97 28.55 26.94
C LEU A 160 11.22 30.01 26.58
N LYS A 161 10.67 30.91 27.37
CA LYS A 161 10.92 32.36 27.26
C LYS A 161 11.56 32.85 28.55
N THR A 162 12.69 33.56 28.39
CA THR A 162 13.35 34.27 29.48
C THR A 162 12.92 35.74 29.45
N VAL A 163 12.54 36.29 30.60
CA VAL A 163 12.21 37.71 30.77
C VAL A 163 13.23 38.29 31.75
N VAL A 164 13.90 39.38 31.36
CA VAL A 164 14.85 40.07 32.24
C VAL A 164 14.09 40.61 33.44
N SER A 165 14.53 40.25 34.64
CA SER A 165 13.94 40.78 35.87
C SER A 165 14.42 42.22 36.03
N LYS A 166 13.47 43.17 36.04
CA LYS A 166 13.81 44.57 36.31
C LYS A 166 14.30 44.65 37.76
N GLN A 167 15.59 44.93 37.93
CA GLN A 167 16.18 45.35 39.20
C GLN A 167 15.63 46.71 39.63
#